data_AF-T0N9M3-F1
#
_entry.id   AF-T0N9M3-F1
#
_cell.length_a   1.000
_cell.length_b   1.000
_cell.length_c   1.000
_cell.angle_alpha   90.00
_cell.angle_beta   90.00
_cell.angle_gamma   90.00
#
_symmetry.space_group_name_H-M   'P 1'
#
loop_
_entity.id
_entity.type
_entity.pdbx_description
1 polymer ?
#
loop_
_entity_poly.entity_id
_entity_poly.type
_entity_poly.pdbx_seq_one_letter_code
_entity_poly.pdbx_strand_id
1 'polypeptide(L)'
;MTYDGLWFDPLMDHLNSFLKSVNAYVSGTVSLKLQNGNLLVQGMESPYTLYNYEKSTYGIHDTFDQSYAKGFVELFGMQTVNTNSVRKKAVAEISKSF
;
A
#
# COMPACT_ATOMS: atom_id res chain seq x y z
N MET A 1 -20.84 5.45 12.44
CA MET A 1 -21.21 6.89 12.42
C MET A 1 -22.48 7.15 11.61
N THR A 2 -22.45 7.10 10.28
CA THR A 2 -23.67 7.36 9.47
C THR A 2 -24.79 6.34 9.71
N TYR A 3 -24.45 5.06 9.77
CA TYR A 3 -25.42 3.99 10.06
C TYR A 3 -26.01 4.09 11.47
N ASP A 4 -25.20 4.54 12.43
CA ASP A 4 -25.60 4.72 13.83
C ASP A 4 -26.35 6.06 14.07
N GLY A 5 -26.64 6.83 13.02
CA GLY A 5 -27.32 8.13 13.11
C GLY A 5 -26.47 9.30 13.60
N LEU A 6 -25.16 9.10 13.79
CA LEU A 6 -24.20 10.12 14.28
C LEU A 6 -23.72 11.06 13.17
N TRP A 7 -24.63 11.47 12.27
CA TRP A 7 -24.28 12.32 11.13
C TRP A 7 -23.93 13.76 11.53
N PHE A 8 -24.60 14.28 12.57
CA PHE A 8 -24.41 15.65 13.07
C PHE A 8 -23.42 15.74 14.24
N ASP A 9 -22.72 14.64 14.54
CA ASP A 9 -21.66 14.66 15.54
C ASP A 9 -20.48 15.52 15.05
N PRO A 10 -19.85 16.36 15.89
CA PRO A 10 -18.73 17.20 15.49
C PRO A 10 -17.54 16.42 14.90
N LEU A 11 -17.38 15.13 15.26
CA LEU A 11 -16.38 14.26 14.65
C LEU A 11 -16.59 14.11 13.13
N MET A 12 -17.83 14.17 12.66
CA MET A 12 -18.15 14.03 11.24
C MET A 12 -17.59 15.21 10.41
N ASP A 13 -17.58 16.43 10.96
CA ASP A 13 -16.98 17.60 10.30
C ASP A 13 -15.45 17.47 10.14
N HIS A 14 -14.78 16.92 11.16
CA HIS A 14 -13.35 16.64 11.10
C HIS A 14 -13.03 15.57 10.05
N LEU A 15 -13.81 14.49 10.01
CA LEU A 15 -13.66 13.43 9.01
C LEU A 15 -13.92 13.94 7.59
N ASN A 16 -14.97 14.72 7.39
CA ASN A 16 -15.27 15.34 6.10
C ASN A 16 -14.14 16.26 5.63
N SER A 17 -13.52 17.01 6.55
CA SER A 17 -12.37 17.87 6.22
C SER A 17 -11.13 17.05 5.83
N PHE A 18 -10.85 15.97 6.57
CA PHE A 18 -9.79 15.02 6.21
C PHE A 18 -10.03 14.38 4.84
N LEU A 19 -11.25 13.91 4.58
CA LEU A 19 -11.65 13.31 3.30
C LEU A 19 -11.47 14.28 2.13
N LYS A 20 -11.81 15.56 2.30
CA LYS A 20 -11.55 16.60 1.29
C LYS A 20 -10.05 16.72 1.00
N SER A 21 -9.21 16.69 2.03
CA SER A 21 -7.75 16.78 1.86
C SER A 21 -7.17 15.57 1.15
N VAL A 22 -7.57 14.35 1.52
CA VAL A 22 -7.05 13.12 0.90
C VAL A 22 -7.50 13.00 -0.55
N ASN A 23 -8.72 13.44 -0.86
CA ASN A 23 -9.28 13.35 -2.21
C ASN A 23 -8.91 14.53 -3.13
N ALA A 24 -8.03 15.45 -2.70
CA ALA A 24 -7.69 16.65 -3.46
C ALA A 24 -7.18 16.37 -4.88
N TYR A 25 -6.48 15.23 -5.09
CA TYR A 25 -5.94 14.81 -6.38
C TYR A 25 -6.65 13.58 -6.97
N VAL A 26 -7.75 13.14 -6.35
CA VAL A 26 -8.52 11.98 -6.83
C VAL A 26 -9.46 12.44 -7.94
N SER A 27 -8.88 12.64 -9.12
CA SER A 27 -9.58 13.08 -10.33
C SER A 27 -9.12 12.28 -11.54
N GLY A 28 -10.04 11.79 -12.35
CA GLY A 28 -9.75 10.95 -13.51
C GLY A 28 -10.98 10.21 -14.03
N THR A 29 -10.77 9.43 -15.07
CA THR A 29 -11.80 8.61 -15.73
C THR A 29 -11.48 7.14 -15.53
N VAL A 30 -12.48 6.34 -15.15
CA VAL A 30 -12.36 4.89 -15.02
C VAL A 30 -13.29 4.22 -16.02
N SER A 31 -12.71 3.38 -16.88
CA SER A 31 -13.45 2.60 -17.87
C SER A 31 -13.92 1.30 -17.22
N LEU A 32 -15.24 1.10 -17.19
CA LEU A 32 -15.88 -0.07 -16.60
C LEU A 32 -16.61 -0.88 -17.67
N LYS A 33 -16.56 -2.21 -17.54
CA LYS A 33 -17.34 -3.15 -18.34
C LYS A 33 -18.35 -3.84 -17.43
N LEU A 34 -19.63 -3.70 -17.76
CA LEU A 34 -20.70 -4.46 -17.11
C LEU A 34 -20.91 -5.77 -17.87
N GLN A 35 -20.78 -6.90 -17.19
CA GLN A 35 -20.98 -8.23 -17.77
C GLN A 35 -21.64 -9.15 -16.76
N ASN A 36 -22.79 -9.73 -17.11
CA ASN A 36 -23.53 -10.73 -16.31
C ASN A 36 -23.76 -10.30 -14.85
N GLY A 37 -24.07 -9.02 -14.62
CA GLY A 37 -24.28 -8.45 -13.27
C GLY A 37 -22.99 -8.03 -12.55
N ASN A 38 -21.81 -8.25 -13.13
CA ASN A 38 -20.52 -7.84 -12.57
C ASN A 38 -19.98 -6.59 -13.24
N LEU A 39 -19.33 -5.73 -12.45
CA LEU A 39 -18.56 -4.57 -12.92
C LEU A 39 -17.07 -4.92 -12.93
N LEU A 40 -16.44 -4.82 -14.10
CA LEU A 40 -15.01 -5.07 -14.30
C LEU A 40 -14.30 -3.78 -14.69
N VAL A 41 -13.22 -3.45 -14.00
CA VAL A 41 -12.36 -2.31 -14.36
C VAL A 41 -11.52 -2.69 -15.58
N GLN A 42 -11.64 -1.92 -16.66
CA GLN A 42 -10.87 -2.11 -17.90
C GLN A 42 -9.63 -1.22 -17.94
N GLY A 43 -9.70 -0.03 -17.35
CA GLY A 43 -8.59 0.92 -17.36
C GLY A 43 -8.92 2.18 -16.57
N MET A 44 -7.89 2.98 -16.31
CA MET A 44 -8.00 4.26 -15.63
C MET A 44 -7.05 5.27 -16.26
N GLU A 45 -7.51 6.52 -16.32
CA GLU A 45 -6.72 7.66 -16.78
C GLU A 45 -6.90 8.81 -15.79
N SER A 46 -5.80 9.45 -15.40
CA SER A 46 -5.83 10.56 -14.46
C SER A 46 -4.71 11.55 -14.77
N PRO A 47 -4.98 12.88 -14.74
CA PRO A 47 -3.93 13.90 -14.84
C PRO A 47 -3.00 13.91 -13.63
N TYR A 48 -3.40 13.31 -12.51
CA TYR A 48 -2.63 13.23 -11.26
C TYR A 48 -2.17 11.80 -10.96
N THR A 49 -2.02 10.97 -12.00
CA THR A 49 -1.57 9.59 -11.80
C THR A 49 -0.17 9.56 -11.18
N LEU A 50 -0.02 8.79 -10.10
CA LEU A 50 1.29 8.50 -9.50
C LEU A 50 2.02 7.37 -10.24
N TYR A 51 1.35 6.73 -11.20
CA TYR A 51 1.95 5.71 -12.04
C TYR A 51 2.94 6.36 -13.02
N ASN A 52 4.21 5.99 -12.89
CA ASN A 52 5.26 6.41 -13.81
C ASN A 52 5.70 5.20 -14.64
N TYR A 53 5.38 5.23 -15.93
CA TYR A 53 5.69 4.17 -16.88
C TYR A 53 7.20 3.93 -17.05
N GLU A 54 8.00 4.99 -17.14
CA GLU A 54 9.46 4.92 -17.33
C GLU A 54 10.20 4.29 -16.14
N LYS A 55 9.65 4.40 -14.93
CA LYS A 55 10.20 3.75 -13.73
C LYS A 55 9.70 2.33 -13.51
N SER A 56 8.59 1.98 -14.15
CA SER A 56 7.89 0.70 -13.92
C SER A 56 8.08 -0.29 -15.07
N THR A 57 8.66 0.17 -16.19
CA THR A 57 8.93 -0.67 -17.34
C THR A 57 10.24 -1.43 -17.17
N TYR A 58 10.31 -2.63 -17.74
CA TYR A 58 11.54 -3.40 -17.90
C TYR A 58 12.16 -3.22 -19.30
N GLY A 59 11.65 -2.23 -20.06
CA GLY A 59 12.09 -1.95 -21.43
C GLY A 59 13.31 -1.03 -21.52
N ILE A 60 13.58 -0.56 -22.73
CA ILE A 60 14.76 0.27 -23.07
C ILE A 60 14.77 1.63 -22.33
N HIS A 61 13.62 2.06 -21.82
CA HIS A 61 13.45 3.32 -21.08
C HIS A 61 13.35 3.13 -19.57
N ASP A 62 13.84 2.01 -19.03
CA ASP A 62 13.93 1.81 -17.58
C ASP A 62 14.91 2.83 -16.96
N THR A 63 14.42 3.55 -15.96
CA THR A 63 15.16 4.57 -15.22
C THR A 63 15.43 4.17 -13.76
N PHE A 64 15.03 2.96 -13.35
CA PHE A 64 15.21 2.49 -11.98
C PHE A 64 16.60 1.87 -11.76
N ASP A 65 17.37 2.43 -10.83
CA ASP A 65 18.65 1.87 -10.43
C ASP A 65 18.44 0.67 -9.47
N GLN A 66 18.61 -0.52 -10.02
CA GLN A 66 18.45 -1.78 -9.28
C GLN A 66 19.51 -1.98 -8.18
N SER A 67 20.62 -1.23 -8.19
CA SER A 67 21.67 -1.34 -7.16
C SER A 67 21.15 -0.96 -5.77
N TYR A 68 20.18 -0.03 -5.67
CA TYR A 68 19.57 0.38 -4.42
C TYR A 68 18.73 -0.72 -3.76
N ALA A 69 18.23 -1.69 -4.53
CA ALA A 69 17.39 -2.75 -4.01
C ALA A 69 18.15 -3.65 -3.02
N LYS A 70 19.44 -3.90 -3.26
CA LYS A 70 20.26 -4.77 -2.40
C LYS A 70 20.32 -4.24 -0.96
N GLY A 71 20.69 -2.96 -0.80
CA GLY A 71 20.78 -2.33 0.52
C GLY A 71 19.42 -2.20 1.21
N PHE A 72 18.35 -1.90 0.44
CA PHE A 72 16.99 -1.83 0.97
C PHE A 72 16.51 -3.18 1.51
N VAL A 73 16.69 -4.27 0.75
CA VAL A 73 16.26 -5.62 1.17
C VAL A 73 16.99 -6.06 2.44
N GLU A 74 18.30 -5.83 2.51
CA GLU A 74 19.10 -6.16 3.68
C GLU A 74 18.61 -5.39 4.93
N LEU A 75 18.44 -4.06 4.82
CA LEU A 75 18.04 -3.23 5.96
C LEU A 75 16.59 -3.48 6.40
N PHE A 76 15.66 -3.58 5.45
CA PHE A 76 14.23 -3.78 5.73
C PHE A 76 13.97 -5.16 6.37
N GLY A 77 14.67 -6.19 5.92
CA GLY A 77 14.55 -7.56 6.43
C GLY A 77 15.32 -7.83 7.73
N MET A 78 16.31 -7.00 8.06
CA MET A 78 17.24 -7.22 9.18
C MET A 78 16.53 -7.47 10.52
N GLN A 79 15.50 -6.66 10.83
CA GLN A 79 14.74 -6.78 12.07
C GLN A 79 14.10 -8.16 12.24
N THR A 80 13.44 -8.66 11.19
CA THR A 80 12.76 -9.97 11.21
C THR A 80 13.76 -11.11 11.33
N VAL A 81 14.87 -11.04 10.60
CA VAL A 81 15.94 -12.06 10.65
C VAL A 81 16.59 -12.10 12.03
N ASN A 82 16.86 -10.95 12.63
CA ASN A 82 17.44 -10.86 13.96
C ASN A 82 16.50 -11.43 15.02
N THR A 83 15.22 -11.02 15.02
CA THR A 83 14.22 -11.53 15.96
C THR A 83 14.07 -13.06 15.85
N ASN A 84 14.03 -13.60 14.63
CA ASN A 84 13.99 -15.05 14.43
C ASN A 84 15.25 -15.75 14.96
N SER A 85 16.43 -15.14 14.77
CA SER A 85 17.70 -15.69 15.27
C SER A 85 17.77 -15.73 16.79
N VAL A 86 17.31 -14.67 17.47
CA VAL A 86 17.19 -14.63 18.93
C VAL A 86 16.17 -15.66 19.42
N ARG A 87 15.00 -15.73 18.79
CA ARG A 87 13.96 -16.70 19.14
C ARG A 87 14.43 -18.14 19.03
N LYS A 88 15.15 -18.50 17.97
CA LYS A 88 15.71 -19.85 17.80
C LYS A 88 16.71 -20.21 18.90
N LYS A 89 17.57 -19.26 19.30
CA LYS A 89 18.51 -19.46 20.42
C LYS A 89 17.77 -19.71 21.74
N ALA A 90 16.79 -18.88 22.06
CA ALA A 90 15.98 -19.04 23.27
C ALA A 90 15.23 -20.38 23.31
N VAL A 91 14.62 -20.81 22.19
CA VAL A 91 13.95 -22.12 22.10
C VAL A 91 14.93 -23.28 22.27
N ALA A 92 16.12 -23.18 21.69
CA ALA A 92 17.17 -24.20 21.82
C ALA A 92 17.73 -24.31 23.26
N GLU A 93 17.79 -23.20 24.00
CA GLU A 93 18.19 -23.19 25.42
C GLU A 93 17.12 -23.83 26.31
N ILE A 94 15.84 -23.53 26.08
CA ILE A 94 14.72 -24.13 26.82
C ILE A 94 14.67 -25.65 26.59
N SER A 95 14.86 -26.11 25.35
CA SER A 95 14.87 -27.55 25.02
C SER A 95 16.01 -28.34 25.65
N LYS A 96 17.09 -27.70 26.12
CA LYS A 96 18.21 -28.36 26.82
C LYS A 96 18.00 -28.46 28.33
N SER A 97 17.01 -27.75 28.87
CA SER A 97 16.67 -27.75 30.30
C SER A 97 15.59 -28.77 30.69
N PHE A 98 15.04 -29.49 29.70
CA PHE A 98 14.20 -30.67 29.83
C PHE A 98 14.99 -31.90 29.40
#